data_AF-A0A7J8M9Q2-F1
#
_entry.id   AF-A0A7J8M9Q2-F1
#
_cell.length_a   1.000
_cell.length_b   1.000
_cell.length_c   1.000
_cell.angle_alpha   90.00
_cell.angle_beta   90.00
_cell.angle_gamma   90.00
#
_symmetry.space_group_name_H-M   'P 1'
#
loop_
_entity.id
_entity.type
_entity.pdbx_description
1 polymer ?
#
loop_
_entity_poly.entity_id
_entity_poly.type
_entity_poly.pdbx_seq_one_letter_code
_entity_poly.pdbx_strand_id
1 'polypeptide(L)'
;VLALFPSSRGLEITWSSVVKIGQSLYREGPGKDPFRPDQKTPIKNFFLAGSYTKQDYIDSMEGATLSGRQASAYICDAGEELLALQKKLAAIESHQQLETSSSSDELSLV
;
A
#
# COMPACT_ATOMS: atom_id res chain seq x y z
N VAL A 1 13.45 -34.69 -6.55
CA VAL A 1 14.42 -34.61 -7.68
C VAL A 1 14.75 -35.99 -8.24
N LEU A 2 15.37 -36.89 -7.48
CA LEU A 2 15.81 -38.21 -8.00
C LEU A 2 14.68 -39.13 -8.52
N ALA A 3 13.43 -38.93 -8.06
CA ALA A 3 12.26 -39.61 -8.59
C ALA A 3 11.72 -38.98 -9.89
N LEU A 4 11.87 -37.66 -10.05
CA LEU A 4 11.48 -36.92 -11.26
C LEU A 4 12.56 -36.99 -12.35
N PHE A 5 13.83 -37.03 -11.93
CA PHE A 5 15.01 -37.04 -12.81
C PHE A 5 16.01 -38.09 -12.32
N PRO A 6 15.81 -39.38 -12.66
CA PRO A 6 16.74 -40.45 -12.25
C PRO A 6 18.16 -40.29 -12.82
N SER A 7 18.30 -39.64 -13.97
CA SER A 7 19.59 -39.34 -14.61
C SER A 7 20.45 -38.34 -13.83
N SER A 8 19.86 -37.57 -12.90
CA SER A 8 20.63 -36.62 -12.08
C SER A 8 21.34 -37.28 -10.89
N ARG A 9 21.25 -38.61 -10.75
CA ARG A 9 21.94 -39.35 -9.69
C ARG A 9 23.47 -39.25 -9.88
N GLY A 10 24.17 -38.90 -8.80
CA GLY A 10 25.63 -38.78 -8.80
C GLY A 10 26.16 -37.43 -9.32
N LEU A 11 25.29 -36.50 -9.72
CA LEU A 11 25.71 -35.14 -10.07
C LEU A 11 25.94 -34.30 -8.80
N GLU A 12 26.97 -33.47 -8.85
CA GLU A 12 27.29 -32.51 -7.79
C GLU A 12 26.55 -31.18 -8.01
N ILE A 13 25.91 -30.66 -6.96
CA ILE A 13 25.28 -29.34 -6.99
C ILE A 13 26.36 -28.29 -6.79
N THR A 14 26.65 -27.50 -7.82
CA THR A 14 27.68 -26.45 -7.77
C THR A 14 27.23 -25.20 -6.99
N TRP A 15 25.93 -24.88 -7.01
CA TRP A 15 25.37 -23.74 -6.30
C TRP A 15 23.87 -23.89 -6.06
N SER A 16 23.36 -23.36 -4.95
CA SER A 16 21.93 -23.26 -4.67
C SER A 16 21.61 -22.10 -3.74
N SER A 17 20.38 -21.59 -3.82
CA SER A 17 19.85 -20.58 -2.90
C SER A 17 18.43 -20.96 -2.48
N VAL A 18 18.10 -20.70 -1.22
CA VAL A 18 16.80 -20.98 -0.63
C VAL A 18 16.23 -19.70 -0.07
N VAL A 19 15.16 -19.20 -0.69
CA VAL A 19 14.42 -18.02 -0.23
C VAL A 19 13.10 -18.48 0.38
N LYS A 20 12.83 -18.07 1.63
CA LYS A 20 11.59 -18.37 2.34
C LYS A 20 10.84 -17.07 2.60
N ILE A 21 9.63 -16.97 2.06
CA ILE A 21 8.74 -15.81 2.27
C ILE A 21 7.48 -16.34 2.97
N GLY A 22 7.45 -16.22 4.30
CA GLY A 22 6.37 -16.80 5.12
C GLY A 22 4.99 -16.17 4.90
N GLN A 23 4.95 -14.91 4.47
CA GLN A 23 3.72 -14.15 4.21
C GLN A 23 3.78 -13.53 2.81
N SER A 24 3.97 -14.36 1.79
CA SER A 24 4.14 -13.89 0.41
C SER A 24 2.86 -13.33 -0.20
N LEU A 25 1.74 -14.02 0.02
CA LEU A 25 0.43 -13.72 -0.55
C LEU A 25 -0.59 -13.85 0.57
N TYR A 26 -1.72 -13.15 0.45
CA TYR A 26 -2.85 -13.42 1.32
C TYR A 26 -3.41 -14.82 1.00
N ARG A 27 -3.93 -15.49 2.02
CA ARG A 27 -4.46 -16.84 1.84
C ARG A 27 -5.87 -16.76 1.25
N GLU A 28 -5.98 -17.03 -0.05
CA GLU A 28 -7.28 -17.19 -0.70
C GLU A 28 -8.04 -18.38 -0.12
N GLY A 29 -9.36 -18.24 -0.05
CA GLY A 29 -10.26 -19.27 0.44
C GLY A 29 -11.72 -18.86 0.29
N PRO A 30 -12.67 -19.79 0.43
CA PRO A 30 -14.09 -19.48 0.37
C PRO A 30 -14.46 -18.37 1.36
N GLY A 31 -15.21 -17.37 0.90
CA GLY A 31 -15.68 -16.25 1.73
C GLY A 31 -14.64 -15.16 2.03
N LYS A 32 -13.46 -15.16 1.40
CA LYS A 32 -12.44 -14.14 1.62
C LYS A 32 -12.63 -12.85 0.82
N ASP A 33 -13.33 -12.93 -0.32
CA ASP A 33 -13.51 -11.81 -1.24
C ASP A 33 -14.15 -10.55 -0.61
N PRO A 34 -15.17 -10.64 0.28
CA PRO A 34 -15.73 -9.46 0.94
C PRO A 34 -14.76 -8.68 1.82
N PHE A 35 -13.64 -9.29 2.24
CA PHE A 35 -12.63 -8.66 3.07
C PHE A 35 -11.53 -7.97 2.26
N ARG A 36 -11.56 -8.07 0.93
CA ARG A 36 -10.62 -7.37 0.06
C ARG A 36 -11.01 -5.89 0.01
N PRO A 37 -10.16 -4.97 0.48
CA PRO A 37 -10.49 -3.56 0.49
C PRO A 37 -10.49 -3.00 -0.94
N ASP A 38 -11.35 -2.03 -1.21
CA ASP A 38 -11.32 -1.24 -2.43
C ASP A 38 -10.05 -0.35 -2.46
N GLN A 39 -9.59 0.04 -3.65
CA GLN A 39 -8.44 0.93 -3.79
C GLN A 39 -8.74 2.34 -3.25
N LYS A 40 -10.00 2.79 -3.36
CA LYS A 40 -10.48 4.02 -2.71
C LYS A 40 -10.95 3.71 -1.30
N THR A 41 -10.23 4.23 -0.31
CA THR A 41 -10.65 4.05 1.08
C THR A 41 -11.66 5.14 1.51
N PRO A 42 -12.37 4.94 2.64
CA PRO A 42 -13.20 5.99 3.23
C PRO A 42 -12.40 7.20 3.74
N ILE A 43 -11.09 7.06 3.93
CA ILE A 43 -10.21 8.13 4.42
C ILE A 43 -9.77 8.97 3.22
N LYS A 44 -10.04 10.28 3.28
CA LYS A 44 -9.65 11.22 2.22
C LYS A 44 -8.14 11.22 2.03
N ASN A 45 -7.70 11.27 0.77
CA ASN A 45 -6.28 11.21 0.41
C ASN A 45 -5.55 9.95 0.91
N PHE A 46 -6.27 8.83 1.10
CA PHE A 46 -5.70 7.55 1.46
C PHE A 46 -6.21 6.46 0.52
N PHE A 47 -5.29 5.87 -0.23
CA PHE A 47 -5.57 4.89 -1.28
C PHE A 47 -4.73 3.63 -1.06
N LEU A 48 -5.24 2.48 -1.49
CA LEU A 48 -4.55 1.20 -1.37
C LEU A 48 -4.28 0.62 -2.76
N ALA A 49 -3.15 -0.05 -2.90
CA ALA A 49 -2.79 -0.84 -4.06
C ALA A 49 -2.07 -2.11 -3.60
N GLY A 50 -2.12 -3.14 -4.44
CA GLY A 50 -1.63 -4.48 -4.15
C GLY A 50 -2.66 -5.53 -4.51
N SER A 51 -2.19 -6.71 -4.87
CA SER A 51 -3.00 -7.83 -5.34
C SER A 51 -4.07 -8.31 -4.33
N TYR A 52 -3.86 -8.03 -3.04
CA TYR A 52 -4.83 -8.28 -1.96
C TYR A 52 -6.07 -7.35 -1.98
N THR A 53 -6.00 -6.21 -2.66
CA THR A 53 -7.14 -5.29 -2.84
C THR A 53 -8.17 -5.88 -3.81
N LYS A 54 -9.36 -5.28 -3.87
CA LYS A 54 -10.51 -5.77 -4.63
C LYS A 54 -10.33 -5.62 -6.14
N GLN A 55 -10.25 -6.73 -6.86
CA GLN A 55 -10.13 -6.82 -8.31
C GLN A 55 -10.45 -8.26 -8.79
N ASP A 56 -10.73 -8.44 -10.07
CA ASP A 56 -11.32 -9.69 -10.61
C ASP A 56 -10.34 -10.87 -10.78
N TYR A 57 -9.04 -10.63 -10.66
CA TYR A 57 -8.00 -11.65 -10.62
C TYR A 57 -7.67 -12.06 -9.17
N ILE A 58 -7.05 -13.24 -9.05
CA ILE A 58 -6.51 -13.74 -7.78
C ILE A 58 -5.28 -12.91 -7.33
N ASP A 59 -4.77 -13.22 -6.14
CA ASP A 59 -3.50 -12.71 -5.61
C ASP A 59 -2.32 -13.09 -6.53
N SER A 60 -2.03 -12.22 -7.50
CA SER A 60 -1.13 -12.49 -8.61
C SER A 60 -0.44 -11.22 -9.09
N MET A 61 0.55 -11.39 -9.97
CA MET A 61 1.19 -10.26 -10.66
C MET A 61 0.16 -9.42 -11.44
N GLU A 62 -0.79 -10.06 -12.13
CA GLU A 62 -1.85 -9.35 -12.85
C GLU A 62 -2.75 -8.57 -11.90
N GLY A 63 -3.16 -9.20 -10.79
CA GLY A 63 -3.95 -8.55 -9.75
C GLY A 63 -3.23 -7.33 -9.13
N ALA A 64 -1.92 -7.43 -8.93
CA ALA A 64 -1.10 -6.32 -8.45
C ALA A 64 -1.08 -5.17 -9.47
N THR A 65 -0.84 -5.46 -10.75
CA THR A 65 -0.84 -4.45 -11.82
C THR A 65 -2.20 -3.78 -11.98
N LEU A 66 -3.29 -4.56 -12.01
CA LEU A 66 -4.64 -4.04 -12.14
C LEU A 66 -5.02 -3.16 -10.95
N SER A 67 -4.70 -3.58 -9.73
CA SER A 67 -4.95 -2.77 -8.53
C SER A 67 -4.23 -1.43 -8.57
N GLY A 68 -2.97 -1.40 -9.06
CA GLY A 68 -2.22 -0.16 -9.22
C GLY A 68 -2.87 0.79 -10.23
N ARG A 69 -3.38 0.23 -11.34
CA ARG A 69 -4.12 1.00 -12.34
C ARG A 69 -5.41 1.59 -11.76
N GLN A 70 -6.18 0.82 -11.01
CA GLN A 70 -7.41 1.28 -10.34
C GLN A 70 -7.12 2.37 -9.31
N ALA A 71 -6.11 2.17 -8.46
CA ALA A 71 -5.69 3.17 -7.49
C ALA A 71 -5.27 4.48 -8.17
N SER A 72 -4.51 4.40 -9.26
CA SER A 72 -4.12 5.57 -10.05
C SER A 72 -5.33 6.30 -10.64
N ALA A 73 -6.33 5.57 -11.15
CA ALA A 73 -7.54 6.18 -11.67
C ALA A 73 -8.28 6.98 -10.58
N TYR A 74 -8.47 6.38 -9.41
CA TYR A 74 -9.11 7.07 -8.27
C TYR A 74 -8.33 8.30 -7.78
N ILE A 75 -7.00 8.27 -7.81
CA ILE A 75 -6.17 9.42 -7.45
C ILE A 75 -6.37 10.55 -8.46
N CYS A 76 -6.35 10.25 -9.76
CA CYS A 76 -6.57 11.23 -10.81
C CYS A 76 -7.96 11.86 -10.71
N ASP A 77 -9.00 11.06 -10.48
CA ASP A 77 -10.38 11.53 -10.31
C ASP A 77 -10.54 12.43 -9.08
N ALA A 78 -9.78 12.16 -8.01
CA ALA A 78 -9.81 12.96 -6.78
C ALA A 78 -9.00 14.26 -6.86
N GLY A 79 -8.35 14.57 -7.99
CA GLY A 79 -7.34 15.64 -8.10
C GLY A 79 -7.79 17.00 -7.56
N GLU A 80 -9.02 17.44 -7.88
CA GLU A 80 -9.56 18.71 -7.38
C GLU A 80 -9.76 18.71 -5.86
N GLU A 81 -10.28 17.62 -5.29
CA GLU A 81 -10.46 17.45 -3.85
C GLU A 81 -9.10 17.44 -3.13
N LEU A 82 -8.11 16.75 -3.70
CA LEU A 82 -6.76 16.68 -3.17
C LEU A 82 -6.10 18.06 -3.14
N LEU A 83 -6.26 18.85 -4.19
CA LEU A 83 -5.74 20.22 -4.26
C LEU A 83 -6.44 21.13 -3.23
N ALA A 84 -7.74 20.97 -3.01
CA ALA A 84 -8.46 21.70 -1.97
C ALA A 84 -7.99 21.30 -0.56
N LEU A 85 -7.73 20.01 -0.31
CA LEU A 85 -7.18 19.53 0.96
C LEU A 85 -5.77 20.10 1.21
N GLN A 86 -4.92 20.14 0.20
CA GLN A 86 -3.58 20.72 0.29
C GLN A 86 -3.65 22.20 0.70
N LYS A 87 -4.53 22.99 0.08
CA LYS A 87 -4.73 24.41 0.45
C LYS A 87 -5.21 24.56 1.90
N LYS A 88 -6.11 23.70 2.37
CA LYS A 88 -6.57 23.71 3.76
C LYS A 88 -5.45 23.38 4.75
N LEU A 89 -4.63 22.38 4.43
CA LEU A 89 -3.46 22.03 5.25
C LEU A 89 -2.49 23.21 5.38
N ALA A 90 -2.13 23.85 4.27
CA ALA A 90 -1.26 25.03 4.29
C ALA A 90 -1.83 26.19 5.13
N ALA A 91 -3.15 26.41 5.08
CA ALA A 91 -3.81 27.41 5.90
C ALA A 91 -3.75 27.05 7.40
N ILE A 92 -3.95 25.79 7.77
CA ILE A 92 -3.86 25.31 9.16
C ILE A 92 -2.43 25.50 9.71
N GLU A 93 -1.41 25.13 8.92
CA GLU A 93 -0.01 25.30 9.31
C GLU A 93 0.34 26.78 9.57
N SER A 94 -0.17 27.69 8.73
CA SER A 94 0.02 29.14 8.94
C SER A 94 -0.67 29.67 10.19
N HIS A 95 -1.85 29.14 10.54
CA HIS A 95 -2.57 29.52 11.76
C HIS A 95 -1.88 28.99 13.03
N GLN A 96 -1.34 27.77 12.99
CA GLN A 96 -0.60 27.20 14.12
C GLN A 96 0.72 27.95 14.37
N GLN A 97 1.40 28.44 13.32
CA GLN A 97 2.58 29.30 13.48
C GLN A 97 2.25 30.66 14.11
N LEU A 98 1.09 31.24 13.79
CA LEU A 98 0.63 32.49 14.40
C LEU A 98 0.29 32.31 15.88
N GLU A 99 -0.45 31.25 16.25
CA GLU A 99 -0.81 30.97 17.65
C GLU A 99 0.42 30.65 18.52
N THR A 100 1.35 29.82 18.02
CA THR A 100 2.58 29.48 18.75
C THR A 100 3.52 30.68 18.92
N SER A 101 3.52 31.62 17.96
CA SER A 101 4.26 32.89 18.12
C SER A 101 3.66 33.81 19.18
N SER A 102 2.34 33.79 19.38
CA SER A 102 1.66 34.62 20.41
C SER A 102 1.73 34.06 21.83
N SER A 103 1.89 32.75 22.02
CA SER A 103 1.98 32.13 23.35
C SER A 103 3.34 32.25 24.03
N SER A 104 4.34 32.76 23.32
CA SER A 104 5.74 32.82 23.79
C SER A 104 6.00 33.97 24.77
N ASP A 105 5.12 34.98 24.85
CA ASP A 105 5.38 36.24 25.56
C ASP A 105 4.77 36.33 26.98
N GLU A 106 3.89 35.42 27.41
CA GLU A 106 3.24 35.55 28.74
C GLU A 106 3.98 34.87 29.91
N LEU A 107 5.04 34.08 29.67
CA LEU A 107 5.77 33.35 30.73
C LEU A 107 7.20 33.87 30.98
N SER A 108 7.57 35.05 30.47
CA SER A 108 8.92 35.63 30.64
C SER A 108 9.06 36.68 31.75
N LEU A 109 8.01 36.89 32.57
CA LEU A 109 8.00 37.87 33.67
C LEU A 109 7.78 37.21 35.05
N VAL A 110 8.75 36.41 35.49
CA VAL A 110 9.07 36.19 36.92
C VAL A 110 10.57 36.04 37.07
#